data_AF-A0A7V2L6U8-F1
#
_entry.id   AF-A0A7V2L6U8-F1
#
_cell.length_a   1.000
_cell.length_b   1.000
_cell.length_c   1.000
_cell.angle_alpha   90.00
_cell.angle_beta   90.00
_cell.angle_gamma   90.00
#
_symmetry.space_group_name_H-M   'P 1'
#
loop_
_entity.id
_entity.type
_entity.pdbx_description
1 polymer ?
#
loop_
_entity_poly.entity_id
_entity_poly.type
_entity_poly.pdbx_seq_one_letter_code
_entity_poly.pdbx_strand_id
1 'polypeptide(L)' 'MRERGFVPSELILLLLAAGFPIEHIWGGTAGHWKRAAVDLDKMEIMAIARKPLDSA' A
#
# COMPACT_ATOMS: atom_id res chain seq x y z
N MET A 1 6.66 22.55 -6.99
CA MET A 1 5.72 21.64 -6.29
C MET A 1 6.43 21.10 -5.06
N ARG A 2 5.75 20.97 -3.92
CA ARG A 2 6.30 20.33 -2.72
C ARG A 2 5.62 18.98 -2.56
N GLU A 3 6.40 17.91 -2.55
CA GLU A 3 5.87 16.57 -2.27
C GLU A 3 5.36 16.53 -0.82
N ARG A 4 4.18 15.92 -0.63
CA ARG A 4 3.62 15.68 0.69
C ARG A 4 4.01 14.27 1.11
N GLY A 5 4.81 14.17 2.17
CA GLY A 5 5.13 12.88 2.79
C GLY A 5 3.92 12.32 3.53
N PHE A 6 3.80 10.99 3.51
CA PHE A 6 2.78 10.23 4.23
C PHE A 6 3.43 9.07 4.96
N VAL A 7 2.93 8.74 6.15
CA VAL A 7 3.29 7.48 6.83
C VAL A 7 2.50 6.30 6.23
N PRO A 8 2.97 5.05 6.38
CA PRO A 8 2.29 3.89 5.79
C PRO A 8 0.80 3.79 6.13
N SER A 9 0.41 4.13 7.36
CA SER A 9 -0.99 4.12 7.79
C SER A 9 -1.85 5.15 7.03
N GLU A 10 -1.30 6.30 6.67
CA GLU A 10 -2.02 7.30 5.87
C GLU A 10 -2.18 6.83 4.41
N LEU A 11 -1.17 6.16 3.85
CA LEU A 11 -1.26 5.55 2.52
C LEU A 11 -2.34 4.46 2.48
N ILE A 12 -2.46 3.64 3.54
CA ILE A 12 -3.55 2.66 3.68
C ILE A 12 -4.92 3.35 3.63
N LEU A 13 -5.08 4.43 4.40
CA LEU A 13 -6.34 5.18 4.43
C LEU A 13 -6.69 5.78 3.06
N LEU A 14 -5.70 6.32 2.34
CA LEU A 14 -5.90 6.85 0.98
C LEU A 14 -6.33 5.75 0.00
N LEU A 15 -5.72 4.56 0.08
CA LEU A 15 -6.09 3.42 -0.77
C LEU A 15 -7.51 2.92 -0.45
N LEU A 16 -7.86 2.81 0.82
CA LEU A 16 -9.21 2.46 1.26
C LEU A 16 -10.25 3.48 0.77
N ALA A 17 -9.96 4.77 0.91
CA ALA A 17 -10.83 5.85 0.42
C ALA A 17 -10.97 5.85 -1.11
N ALA A 18 -9.96 5.36 -1.84
CA ALA A 18 -10.01 5.15 -3.28
C ALA A 18 -10.73 3.85 -3.70
N GLY A 19 -11.29 3.08 -2.74
CA GLY A 19 -12.06 1.87 -3.01
C GLY A 19 -11.23 0.59 -3.11
N PHE A 20 -9.95 0.62 -2.69
CA PHE A 20 -9.13 -0.58 -2.62
C PHE A 20 -9.26 -1.24 -1.24
N PRO A 21 -9.88 -2.42 -1.10
CA PRO A 21 -9.90 -3.17 0.15
C PRO A 21 -8.52 -3.81 0.39
N ILE A 22 -7.67 -3.08 1.10
CA ILE A 22 -6.30 -3.50 1.41
C ILE A 22 -6.30 -4.66 2.41
N GLU A 23 -5.60 -5.75 2.07
CA GLU A 23 -5.37 -6.90 2.95
C GLU A 23 -4.03 -6.81 3.65
N HIS A 24 -2.99 -6.37 2.92
CA HIS A 24 -1.63 -6.27 3.43
C HIS A 24 -0.88 -5.10 2.82
N ILE A 25 0.01 -4.51 3.62
CA ILE A 25 1.09 -3.63 3.16
C ILE A 25 2.41 -4.29 3.52
N TRP A 26 3.33 -4.31 2.56
CA TRP A 26 4.66 -4.84 2.74
C TRP A 26 5.74 -3.94 2.14
N GLY A 27 6.98 -4.13 2.60
CA GLY A 27 8.17 -3.52 2.00
C GLY A 27 8.73 -4.31 0.82
N GLY A 28 9.88 -3.83 0.33
CA GLY A 28 10.55 -4.37 -0.85
C GLY A 28 10.42 -3.44 -2.04
N THR A 29 11.10 -3.80 -3.14
CA THR A 29 11.08 -3.00 -4.36
C THR A 29 10.41 -3.72 -5.51
N ALA A 30 9.96 -3.02 -6.54
CA ALA A 30 9.53 -3.65 -7.78
C ALA A 30 10.66 -4.57 -8.32
N GLY A 31 10.36 -5.86 -8.48
CA GLY A 31 11.36 -6.89 -8.81
C GLY A 31 12.02 -7.59 -7.63
N HIS A 32 11.82 -7.12 -6.40
CA HIS A 32 12.23 -7.76 -5.16
C HIS A 32 11.19 -7.52 -4.04
N TRP A 33 10.00 -8.04 -4.24
CA TRP A 33 8.92 -7.97 -3.25
C TRP A 33 9.24 -8.85 -2.04
N LYS A 34 8.93 -8.36 -0.84
CA LYS A 34 9.13 -9.10 0.41
C LYS A 34 7.84 -9.06 1.21
N ARG A 35 7.40 -10.19 1.76
CA ARG A 35 6.37 -10.20 2.81
C ARG A 35 7.02 -9.83 4.15
N ALA A 36 7.47 -8.59 4.25
CA ALA A 36 8.19 -8.06 5.39
C ALA A 36 7.71 -6.63 5.70
N ALA A 37 8.00 -6.15 6.91
CA ALA A 37 7.66 -4.80 7.33
C ALA A 37 8.15 -3.75 6.32
N VAL A 38 7.40 -2.66 6.21
CA VAL A 38 7.81 -1.51 5.39
C VAL A 38 9.07 -0.90 5.98
N ASP A 39 10.06 -0.70 5.12
CA ASP A 39 11.25 0.08 5.43
C ASP A 39 10.93 1.56 5.19
N LEU A 40 10.89 2.35 6.27
CA LEU A 40 10.49 3.76 6.22
C LEU A 40 11.51 4.64 5.49
N ASP A 41 12.73 4.14 5.26
CA ASP A 41 13.76 4.83 4.49
C ASP A 41 13.66 4.50 2.98
N LYS A 42 12.66 3.72 2.56
CA LYS A 42 12.37 3.41 1.15
C LYS A 42 11.12 4.12 0.67
N MET A 43 11.16 4.57 -0.58
CA MET A 43 10.02 5.20 -1.25
C MET A 43 8.98 4.19 -1.76
N GLU A 44 9.35 2.91 -1.85
CA GLU A 44 8.48 1.87 -2.41
C GLU A 44 7.76 1.09 -1.31
N ILE A 45 6.47 0.86 -1.53
CA ILE A 45 5.63 -0.03 -0.74
C ILE A 45 4.89 -0.98 -1.69
N MET A 46 4.55 -2.16 -1.19
CA MET A 46 3.67 -3.09 -1.87
C MET A 46 2.33 -3.14 -1.15
N ALA A 47 1.25 -2.84 -1.86
CA ALA A 47 -0.12 -2.97 -1.36
C ALA A 47 -0.81 -4.16 -2.02
N ILE A 48 -1.36 -5.07 -1.21
CA ILE A 48 -2.15 -6.20 -1.68
C ILE A 48 -3.61 -5.89 -1.38
N ALA A 49 -4.44 -5.85 -2.42
CA ALA A 49 -5.88 -5.65 -2.31
C ALA A 49 -6.62 -6.82 -2.94
N ARG A 50 -7.76 -7.19 -2.37
CA ARG A 50 -8.64 -8.21 -2.93
C ARG A 50 -9.86 -7.57 -3.57
N LYS A 51 -9.99 -7.67 -4.89
CA LYS A 51 -11.21 -7.22 -5.56
C LYS A 51 -12.43 -7.92 -4.91
N PRO A 52 -13.43 -7.18 -4.39
CA PRO A 52 -14.65 -7.79 -3.90
C PRO A 52 -15.31 -8.56 -5.05
N LEU A 53 -15.88 -9.73 -4.75
CA LEU A 53 -16.80 -10.35 -5.70
C LEU A 53 -18.03 -9.44 -5.76
N ASP A 54 -18.36 -8.93 -6.95
CA ASP A 54 -19.58 -8.16 -7.15
C ASP A 54 -20.75 -9.01 -6.64
N SER A 55 -21.52 -8.49 -5.68
CA SER A 55 -22.80 -9.10 -5.33
C SER A 55 -23.74 -8.80 -6.49
N ALA A 56 -24.07 -9.84 -7.26
CA ALA A 56 -25.01 -9.77 -8.38
C ALA A 56 -26.39 -9.24 -7.96
#